data_AF-A0A2I0KHF6-F1
#
_entry.id   AF-A0A2I0KHF6-F1
#
_cell.length_a   1.000
_cell.length_b   1.000
_cell.length_c   1.000
_cell.angle_alpha   90.00
_cell.angle_beta   90.00
_cell.angle_gamma   90.00
#
_symmetry.space_group_name_H-M   'P 1'
#
loop_
_entity.id
_entity.type
_entity.pdbx_description
1 polymer ?
#
loop_
_entity_poly.entity_id
_entity_poly.type
_entity_poly.pdbx_seq_one_letter_code
_entity_poly.pdbx_strand_id
1 'polypeptide(L)'
;MAVSSPFLFFLCFTVLSFSTPPAHSQSIQLPFHPEDVLPLLPRQLAWPILNSLRSPADLLPTFVGAASASSSSSNGTLQWKGACFYENAAWLEFHNKSGSEFGGGTLHVKVSKAHSWTCLDLYVFATPYRVTWDYYFRSREHTFEFKEWEGKAEYEYVKSRGVSIFLMQAGMIGTLQALWDVFPLFTNTGWGEKSNIAFLKKHMGASFEVRPQPWVTNISVDDIHSGDFLAISKIRGRWGGFETLEKWVSGTYAGHSAICLRDSEGKLWVGESGHENEE
;
A
#
# COMPACT_ATOMS: atom_id res chain seq x y z
N MET A 1 -40.04 25.61 -45.54
CA MET A 1 -39.17 24.42 -45.67
C MET A 1 -37.73 24.91 -45.74
N ALA A 2 -37.03 24.88 -44.60
CA ALA A 2 -35.61 25.26 -44.54
C ALA A 2 -34.78 23.97 -44.57
N VAL A 3 -33.97 23.82 -45.60
CA VAL A 3 -33.10 22.66 -45.81
C VAL A 3 -31.89 22.83 -44.89
N SER A 4 -31.87 22.10 -43.77
CA SER A 4 -30.69 21.97 -42.92
C SER A 4 -29.66 21.10 -43.64
N SER A 5 -28.57 21.72 -44.10
CA SER A 5 -27.51 21.02 -44.83
C SER A 5 -26.57 20.30 -43.86
N PRO A 6 -26.56 18.95 -43.81
CA PRO A 6 -25.66 18.16 -42.95
C PRO A 6 -24.19 18.24 -43.41
N PHE A 7 -23.94 18.83 -44.58
CA PHE A 7 -22.60 18.97 -45.15
C PHE A 7 -21.70 19.93 -44.37
N LEU A 8 -22.25 20.98 -43.74
CA LEU A 8 -21.43 21.92 -42.96
C LEU A 8 -20.86 21.28 -41.68
N PHE A 9 -21.64 20.40 -41.05
CA PHE A 9 -21.21 19.68 -39.85
C PHE A 9 -20.12 18.65 -40.17
N PHE A 10 -20.25 17.97 -41.31
CA PHE A 10 -19.23 17.02 -41.77
C PHE A 10 -17.92 17.72 -42.14
N LEU A 11 -17.99 18.91 -42.75
CA LEU A 11 -16.80 19.67 -43.13
C LEU A 11 -15.99 20.12 -41.90
N CYS A 12 -16.65 20.59 -40.83
CA CYS A 12 -15.99 20.97 -39.57
C CYS A 12 -15.27 19.79 -38.91
N PHE A 13 -15.86 18.59 -38.92
CA PHE A 13 -15.21 17.39 -38.38
C PHE A 13 -14.00 16.94 -39.20
N THR A 14 -14.06 17.06 -40.53
CA THR A 14 -12.90 16.73 -41.38
C THR A 14 -11.74 17.72 -41.25
N VAL A 15 -12.02 19.03 -41.07
CA VAL A 15 -10.95 20.03 -40.88
C VAL A 15 -10.24 19.85 -39.54
N LEU A 16 -10.95 19.42 -38.48
CA LEU A 16 -10.34 19.06 -37.19
C LEU A 16 -9.53 17.76 -37.23
N SER A 17 -9.77 16.89 -38.22
CA SER A 17 -9.10 15.58 -38.35
C SER A 17 -7.80 15.64 -39.18
N PHE A 18 -7.55 16.73 -39.92
CA PHE A 18 -6.38 16.89 -40.80
C PHE A 18 -5.38 17.95 -40.32
N SER A 19 -5.63 18.63 -39.20
CA SER A 19 -4.61 19.46 -38.55
C SER A 19 -3.61 18.57 -37.82
N THR A 20 -2.58 18.11 -38.54
CA THR A 20 -1.35 17.61 -37.91
C THR A 20 -0.80 18.70 -37.00
N PRO A 21 -0.72 18.51 -35.67
CA PRO A 21 -0.13 19.52 -34.81
C PRO A 21 1.35 19.69 -35.18
N PRO A 22 1.86 20.93 -35.21
CA PRO A 22 3.29 21.16 -35.38
C PRO A 22 4.03 20.39 -34.27
N ALA A 23 5.13 19.74 -34.66
CA ALA A 23 6.01 18.95 -33.78
C ALA A 23 6.78 19.84 -32.78
N HIS A 24 6.05 20.59 -31.97
CA HIS A 24 6.52 21.30 -30.79
C HIS A 24 5.32 21.73 -29.92
N SER A 25 4.40 20.80 -29.62
CA SER A 25 3.46 21.02 -28.54
C SER A 25 4.22 20.89 -27.23
N GLN A 26 4.62 22.03 -26.65
CA GLN A 26 4.77 22.08 -25.19
C GLN A 26 3.41 21.67 -24.63
N SER A 27 3.32 20.45 -24.14
CA SER A 27 2.11 19.93 -23.49
C SER A 27 1.75 20.89 -22.37
N ILE A 28 0.70 21.70 -22.57
CA ILE A 28 0.15 22.52 -21.49
C ILE A 28 -0.28 21.51 -20.42
N GLN A 29 0.40 21.53 -19.28
CA GLN A 29 0.03 20.68 -18.15
C GLN A 29 -1.40 21.03 -17.76
N LEU A 30 -2.26 20.02 -17.73
CA LEU A 30 -3.64 20.18 -17.30
C LEU A 30 -3.66 20.51 -15.79
N PRO A 31 -4.63 21.32 -15.33
CA PRO A 31 -4.73 21.65 -13.90
C PRO A 31 -4.98 20.40 -13.04
N PHE A 32 -5.59 19.36 -13.61
CA PHE A 32 -5.80 18.05 -12.98
C PHE A 32 -5.73 16.96 -14.04
N HIS A 33 -5.23 15.77 -13.69
CA HIS A 33 -5.38 14.59 -14.52
C HIS A 33 -6.81 14.05 -14.33
N PRO A 34 -7.51 13.55 -15.37
CA PRO A 34 -8.86 12.99 -15.20
C PRO A 34 -8.94 11.93 -14.08
N GLU A 35 -7.89 11.13 -13.93
CA GLU A 35 -7.80 10.13 -12.85
C GLU A 35 -7.69 10.73 -11.44
N ASP A 36 -7.14 11.94 -11.29
CA ASP A 36 -7.02 12.63 -10.00
C ASP A 36 -8.39 13.06 -9.47
N VAL A 37 -9.35 13.27 -10.38
CA VAL A 37 -10.72 13.71 -10.06
C VAL A 37 -11.68 12.54 -9.91
N LEU A 38 -11.38 11.37 -10.49
CA LEU A 38 -12.22 10.18 -10.38
C LEU A 38 -12.63 9.87 -8.93
N PRO A 39 -11.75 9.94 -7.92
CA PRO A 39 -12.13 9.70 -6.53
C PRO A 39 -13.12 10.72 -5.95
N LEU A 40 -13.24 11.92 -6.54
CA LEU A 40 -14.15 12.99 -6.12
C LEU A 40 -15.54 12.87 -6.77
N LEU A 41 -15.67 12.06 -7.81
CA LEU A 41 -16.95 11.83 -8.48
C LEU A 41 -17.85 10.87 -7.67
N PRO A 42 -19.18 10.93 -7.85
CA PRO A 42 -20.09 9.98 -7.22
C PRO A 42 -19.67 8.53 -7.50
N ARG A 43 -19.68 7.68 -6.47
CA ARG A 43 -19.21 6.29 -6.57
C ARG A 43 -19.81 5.54 -7.76
N GLN A 44 -21.08 5.76 -8.09
CA GLN A 44 -21.76 5.10 -9.22
C GLN A 44 -21.09 5.36 -10.57
N LEU A 45 -20.44 6.52 -10.74
CA LEU A 45 -19.71 6.90 -11.95
C LEU A 45 -18.21 6.56 -11.83
N ALA A 46 -17.62 6.80 -10.67
CA ALA A 46 -16.19 6.62 -10.44
C ALA A 46 -15.78 5.15 -10.34
N TRP A 47 -16.53 4.30 -9.62
CA TRP A 47 -16.12 2.93 -9.29
C TRP A 47 -15.91 2.03 -10.51
N PRO A 48 -16.81 2.02 -11.52
CA PRO A 48 -16.59 1.21 -12.71
C PRO A 48 -15.32 1.61 -13.46
N ILE A 49 -15.05 2.91 -13.55
CA ILE A 49 -13.88 3.46 -14.23
C ILE A 49 -12.62 3.18 -13.40
N LEU A 50 -12.64 3.44 -12.10
CA LEU A 50 -11.52 3.15 -11.20
C LEU A 50 -11.17 1.66 -11.20
N ASN A 51 -12.14 0.75 -11.23
CA ASN A 51 -11.89 -0.69 -11.35
C ASN A 51 -11.32 -1.12 -12.70
N SER A 52 -11.65 -0.40 -13.77
CA SER A 52 -11.07 -0.65 -15.09
C SER A 52 -9.63 -0.13 -15.22
N LEU A 53 -9.31 0.94 -14.48
CA LEU A 53 -8.00 1.59 -14.52
C LEU A 53 -7.03 1.05 -13.47
N ARG A 54 -7.54 0.55 -12.35
CA ARG A 54 -6.74 0.08 -11.21
C ARG A 54 -7.17 -1.31 -10.76
N SER A 55 -6.19 -2.18 -10.64
CA SER A 55 -6.31 -3.46 -9.96
C SER A 55 -6.27 -3.25 -8.44
N PRO A 56 -6.90 -4.12 -7.62
CA PRO A 56 -6.64 -4.16 -6.18
C PRO A 56 -5.15 -4.24 -5.82
N ALA A 57 -4.31 -4.80 -6.71
CA ALA A 57 -2.86 -4.83 -6.55
C ALA A 57 -2.23 -3.42 -6.54
N ASP A 58 -2.84 -2.43 -7.20
CA ASP A 58 -2.34 -1.06 -7.27
C ASP A 58 -2.55 -0.28 -5.96
N LEU A 59 -3.28 -0.87 -5.00
CA LEU A 59 -3.36 -0.38 -3.62
C LEU A 59 -2.12 -0.76 -2.80
N LEU A 60 -1.32 -1.71 -3.28
CA LEU A 60 -0.12 -2.16 -2.58
C LEU A 60 1.11 -1.34 -3.00
N PRO A 61 2.08 -1.12 -2.09
CA PRO A 61 3.35 -0.51 -2.44
C PRO A 61 4.07 -1.34 -3.52
N THR A 62 4.41 -0.72 -4.65
CA THR A 62 5.19 -1.34 -5.72
C THR A 62 6.67 -1.07 -5.49
N PHE A 63 7.51 -2.10 -5.43
CA PHE A 63 8.96 -1.92 -5.32
C PHE A 63 9.52 -1.25 -6.58
N VAL A 64 10.17 -0.09 -6.43
CA VAL A 64 10.77 0.65 -7.56
C VAL A 64 12.29 0.52 -7.63
N GLY A 65 12.94 0.15 -6.53
CA GLY A 65 14.39 -0.07 -6.47
C GLY A 65 14.96 0.29 -5.11
N ALA A 66 16.29 0.24 -5.00
CA ALA A 66 17.00 0.62 -3.78
C ALA A 66 18.02 1.73 -4.06
N ALA A 67 18.01 2.77 -3.24
CA ALA A 67 18.99 3.86 -3.30
C ALA A 67 20.22 3.48 -2.48
N SER A 68 21.36 3.31 -3.13
CA SER A 68 22.64 2.95 -2.51
C SER A 68 23.71 4.00 -2.81
N ALA A 69 24.68 4.13 -1.92
CA ALA A 69 25.85 4.99 -2.12
C ALA A 69 26.96 4.36 -2.97
N SER A 70 26.91 3.05 -3.24
CA SER A 70 28.03 2.26 -3.81
C SER A 70 27.90 1.90 -5.30
N SER A 71 26.99 2.53 -6.05
CA SER A 71 26.86 2.37 -7.50
C SER A 71 28.04 3.05 -8.22
N SER A 72 29.11 2.27 -8.33
CA SER A 72 30.38 2.50 -9.02
C SER A 72 30.23 2.57 -10.56
N SER A 73 29.31 3.41 -11.04
CA SER A 73 29.09 3.66 -12.46
C SER A 73 28.58 5.08 -12.70
N SER A 74 29.39 6.10 -12.39
CA SER A 74 29.24 7.51 -12.82
C SER A 74 27.86 8.21 -12.76
N ASN A 75 26.84 7.59 -12.16
CA ASN A 75 25.45 8.02 -12.02
C ASN A 75 24.79 7.04 -11.04
N GLY A 76 25.19 7.10 -9.76
CA GLY A 76 24.70 6.20 -8.71
C GLY A 76 23.22 6.38 -8.32
N THR A 77 22.43 6.86 -9.25
CA THR A 77 21.09 7.38 -9.09
C THR A 77 20.10 6.36 -9.63
N LEU A 78 19.26 5.82 -8.73
CA LEU A 78 18.10 5.02 -9.10
C LEU A 78 17.14 5.90 -9.90
N GLN A 79 16.59 5.42 -11.01
CA GLN A 79 15.57 6.13 -11.78
C GLN A 79 14.34 5.27 -12.00
N TRP A 80 13.16 5.88 -11.96
CA TRP A 80 11.89 5.19 -12.21
C TRP A 80 10.83 6.15 -12.74
N LYS A 81 9.75 5.55 -13.26
CA LYS A 81 8.52 6.25 -13.61
C LYS A 81 7.53 6.14 -12.44
N GLY A 82 7.12 7.26 -11.88
CA GLY A 82 6.10 7.34 -10.84
C GLY A 82 4.67 7.25 -11.37
N ALA A 83 3.71 7.27 -10.45
CA ALA A 83 2.30 7.34 -10.81
C ALA A 83 1.97 8.74 -11.36
N CYS A 84 2.53 9.76 -10.71
CA CYS A 84 2.30 11.16 -11.06
C CYS A 84 3.46 11.85 -11.78
N PHE A 85 4.68 11.54 -11.34
CA PHE A 85 5.91 12.12 -11.89
C PHE A 85 6.59 11.10 -12.78
N TYR A 86 6.81 11.44 -14.05
CA TYR A 86 7.31 10.45 -15.01
C TYR A 86 8.83 10.29 -15.03
N GLU A 87 9.56 11.24 -14.45
CA GLU A 87 11.02 11.19 -14.37
C GLU A 87 11.47 11.40 -12.93
N ASN A 88 11.66 10.28 -12.23
CA ASN A 88 12.09 10.28 -10.85
C ASN A 88 13.49 9.71 -10.72
N ALA A 89 14.21 10.22 -9.73
CA ALA A 89 15.57 9.86 -9.42
C ALA A 89 15.78 9.82 -7.91
N ALA A 90 16.59 8.89 -7.40
CA ALA A 90 16.99 8.86 -6.00
C ALA A 90 18.43 8.40 -5.79
N TRP A 91 19.08 8.96 -4.78
CA TRP A 91 20.42 8.56 -4.34
C TRP A 91 20.56 8.75 -2.83
N LEU A 92 21.50 8.03 -2.24
CA LEU A 92 21.72 8.05 -0.80
C LEU A 92 23.11 8.60 -0.49
N GLU A 93 23.18 9.57 0.42
CA GLU A 93 24.41 10.14 0.93
C GLU A 93 24.57 9.77 2.40
N PHE A 94 25.65 9.06 2.75
CA PHE A 94 25.97 8.79 4.16
C PHE A 94 26.57 10.04 4.81
N HIS A 95 26.23 10.29 6.06
CA HIS A 95 26.84 11.35 6.86
C HIS A 95 26.95 10.93 8.31
N ASN A 96 27.77 11.64 9.09
CA ASN A 96 27.86 11.44 10.53
C ASN A 96 27.61 12.77 11.27
N LYS A 97 26.43 13.37 11.03
CA LYS A 97 26.03 14.61 11.73
C LYS A 97 25.70 14.37 13.20
N SER A 98 25.28 13.16 13.57
CA SER A 98 24.94 12.77 14.95
C SER A 98 26.17 12.54 15.84
N GLY A 99 27.33 12.26 15.25
CA GLY A 99 28.54 11.88 15.99
C GLY A 99 28.50 10.45 16.54
N SER A 100 27.55 9.63 16.10
CA SER A 100 27.45 8.23 16.53
C SER A 100 28.39 7.32 15.76
N GLU A 101 28.55 6.08 16.24
CA GLU A 101 29.47 5.10 15.64
C GLU A 101 29.15 4.83 14.16
N PHE A 102 27.86 4.78 13.81
CA PHE A 102 27.40 4.46 12.46
C PHE A 102 26.87 5.65 11.67
N GLY A 103 26.68 6.81 12.31
CA GLY A 103 26.11 8.00 11.68
C GLY A 103 24.71 7.73 11.11
N GLY A 104 24.36 8.50 10.08
CA GLY A 104 23.07 8.45 9.39
C GLY A 104 23.21 8.55 7.87
N GLY A 105 22.14 8.99 7.21
CA GLY A 105 22.15 9.23 5.78
C GLY A 105 21.04 10.18 5.32
N THR A 106 21.27 10.85 4.20
CA THR A 106 20.30 11.69 3.51
C THR A 106 19.88 10.98 2.24
N LEU A 107 18.61 10.61 2.14
CA LEU A 107 18.02 10.09 0.92
C LEU A 107 17.49 11.26 0.10
N HIS A 108 18.08 11.47 -1.07
CA HIS A 108 17.63 12.46 -2.03
C HIS A 108 16.63 11.82 -2.98
N VAL A 109 15.49 12.48 -3.17
CA VAL A 109 14.45 12.07 -4.11
C VAL A 109 14.11 13.26 -4.99
N LYS A 110 14.45 13.16 -6.27
CA LYS A 110 14.13 14.16 -7.28
C LYS A 110 12.97 13.65 -8.12
N VAL A 111 11.84 14.36 -8.06
CA VAL A 111 10.68 14.07 -8.88
C VAL A 111 10.50 15.15 -9.95
N SER A 112 10.19 14.75 -11.17
CA SER A 112 10.04 15.68 -12.30
C SER A 112 9.06 15.18 -13.36
N LYS A 113 8.70 16.08 -14.28
CA LYS A 113 7.67 15.85 -15.32
C LYS A 113 6.34 15.36 -14.74
N ALA A 114 5.77 16.16 -13.84
CA ALA A 114 4.41 15.98 -13.36
C ALA A 114 3.41 16.00 -14.54
N HIS A 115 2.43 15.10 -14.54
CA HIS A 115 1.36 15.11 -15.54
C HIS A 115 0.22 16.11 -15.24
N SER A 116 0.12 16.62 -14.01
CA SER A 116 -0.91 17.55 -13.54
C SER A 116 -0.38 18.46 -12.42
N TRP A 117 -1.09 19.55 -12.11
CA TRP A 117 -0.73 20.44 -10.99
C TRP A 117 -1.11 19.87 -9.63
N THR A 118 -2.07 18.96 -9.59
CA THR A 118 -2.50 18.24 -8.39
C THR A 118 -1.62 17.04 -8.07
N CYS A 119 -0.44 16.97 -8.69
CA CYS A 119 0.37 15.77 -8.66
C CYS A 119 0.81 15.39 -7.26
N LEU A 120 0.68 14.10 -6.90
CA LEU A 120 1.17 13.61 -5.62
C LEU A 120 1.50 12.11 -5.68
N ASP A 121 2.77 11.78 -5.46
CA ASP A 121 3.23 10.41 -5.22
C ASP A 121 3.51 10.20 -3.73
N LEU A 122 3.12 9.05 -3.19
CA LEU A 122 3.43 8.61 -1.83
C LEU A 122 4.44 7.46 -1.92
N TYR A 123 5.53 7.56 -1.16
CA TYR A 123 6.59 6.58 -1.13
C TYR A 123 6.74 5.96 0.26
N VAL A 124 7.07 4.68 0.29
CA VAL A 124 7.50 3.95 1.49
C VAL A 124 8.99 3.65 1.33
N PHE A 125 9.78 4.01 2.34
CA PHE A 125 11.20 3.72 2.42
C PHE A 125 11.43 2.67 3.51
N ALA A 126 12.13 1.59 3.17
CA ALA A 126 12.29 0.47 4.07
C ALA A 126 13.73 -0.06 4.12
N THR A 127 14.14 -0.42 5.33
CA THR A 127 15.24 -1.33 5.64
C THR A 127 14.65 -2.54 6.40
N PRO A 128 15.40 -3.62 6.63
CA PRO A 128 14.96 -4.71 7.51
C PRO A 128 14.66 -4.27 8.96
N TYR A 129 15.08 -3.05 9.33
CA TYR A 129 15.01 -2.53 10.70
C TYR A 129 13.93 -1.46 10.86
N ARG A 130 13.64 -0.68 9.81
CA ARG A 130 12.63 0.38 9.87
C ARG A 130 11.86 0.55 8.58
N VAL A 131 10.62 1.02 8.73
CA VAL A 131 9.75 1.45 7.64
C VAL A 131 9.33 2.89 7.90
N THR A 132 9.45 3.73 6.88
CA THR A 132 9.02 5.13 6.92
C THR A 132 8.40 5.51 5.58
N TRP A 133 7.85 6.71 5.47
CA TRP A 133 7.10 7.15 4.30
C TRP A 133 7.18 8.66 4.13
N ASP A 134 7.03 9.13 2.90
CA ASP A 134 6.95 10.55 2.59
C ASP A 134 6.16 10.78 1.30
N TYR A 135 5.66 12.00 1.10
CA TYR A 135 4.86 12.38 -0.07
C TYR A 135 5.48 13.54 -0.82
N TYR A 136 5.39 13.49 -2.15
CA TYR A 136 5.97 14.51 -3.03
C TYR A 136 4.90 15.08 -3.95
N PHE A 137 4.65 16.39 -3.84
CA PHE A 137 3.61 17.09 -4.60
C PHE A 137 4.13 18.16 -5.56
N ARG A 138 5.45 18.37 -5.61
CA ARG A 138 6.11 19.38 -6.46
C ARG A 138 7.30 18.78 -7.17
N SER A 139 7.44 19.11 -8.46
CA SER A 139 8.60 18.75 -9.29
C SER A 139 9.85 19.47 -8.80
N ARG A 140 10.53 18.88 -7.82
CA ARG A 140 11.76 19.39 -7.22
C ARG A 140 12.53 18.23 -6.59
N GLU A 141 13.71 18.55 -6.10
CA GLU A 141 14.44 17.68 -5.20
C GLU A 141 13.89 17.79 -3.78
N HIS A 142 13.74 16.65 -3.12
CA HIS A 142 13.34 16.49 -1.75
C HIS A 142 14.38 15.62 -1.04
N THR A 143 14.44 15.74 0.29
CA THR A 143 15.42 15.03 1.11
C THR A 143 14.71 14.40 2.30
N PHE A 144 15.01 13.13 2.55
CA PHE A 144 14.58 12.41 3.73
C PHE A 144 15.79 12.08 4.60
N GLU A 145 15.79 12.50 5.86
CA GLU A 145 16.95 12.39 6.75
C GLU A 145 16.82 11.20 7.71
N PHE A 146 17.73 10.23 7.56
CA PHE A 146 18.02 9.23 8.57
C PHE A 146 19.05 9.81 9.53
N LYS A 147 18.60 10.28 10.70
CA LYS A 147 19.49 10.89 11.72
C LYS A 147 20.61 9.93 12.15
N GLU A 148 20.21 8.68 12.40
CA GLU A 148 21.09 7.63 12.88
C GLU A 148 20.56 6.25 12.48
N TRP A 149 21.47 5.37 12.05
CA TRP A 149 21.20 3.95 11.82
C TRP A 149 21.10 3.21 13.15
N GLU A 150 20.22 2.22 13.25
CA GLU A 150 19.87 1.52 14.50
C GLU A 150 21.06 0.76 15.07
N GLY A 151 21.95 0.30 14.20
CA GLY A 151 23.22 -0.29 14.58
C GLY A 151 24.02 -0.74 13.37
N LYS A 152 25.10 -1.48 13.64
CA LYS A 152 26.02 -2.01 12.62
C LYS A 152 25.30 -2.78 11.52
N ALA A 153 24.29 -3.56 11.90
CA ALA A 153 23.61 -4.47 10.98
C ALA A 153 22.73 -3.71 9.97
N GLU A 154 22.06 -2.63 10.39
CA GLU A 154 21.37 -1.73 9.46
C GLU A 154 22.36 -0.96 8.59
N TYR A 155 23.42 -0.42 9.19
CA TYR A 155 24.44 0.33 8.47
C TYR A 155 25.08 -0.49 7.32
N GLU A 156 25.53 -1.71 7.61
CA GLU A 156 26.11 -2.61 6.61
C GLU A 156 25.08 -3.09 5.57
N TYR A 157 23.82 -3.28 5.99
CA TYR A 157 22.74 -3.57 5.05
C TYR A 157 22.55 -2.41 4.07
N VAL A 158 22.40 -1.18 4.54
CA VAL A 158 22.17 -0.02 3.69
C VAL A 158 23.37 0.26 2.78
N LYS A 159 24.59 0.04 3.26
CA LYS A 159 25.81 0.18 2.46
C LYS A 159 25.89 -0.82 1.30
N SER A 160 25.41 -2.04 1.52
CA SER A 160 25.48 -3.13 0.53
C SER A 160 24.25 -3.24 -0.37
N ARG A 161 23.05 -2.93 0.15
CA ARG A 161 21.75 -3.12 -0.52
C ARG A 161 21.00 -1.81 -0.77
N GLY A 162 21.35 -0.72 -0.08
CA GLY A 162 20.63 0.54 -0.14
C GLY A 162 19.35 0.55 0.70
N VAL A 163 18.63 1.67 0.63
CA VAL A 163 17.28 1.82 1.18
C VAL A 163 16.27 1.42 0.11
N SER A 164 15.41 0.45 0.40
CA SER A 164 14.35 0.01 -0.52
C SER A 164 13.28 1.09 -0.63
N ILE A 165 12.87 1.40 -1.86
CA ILE A 165 11.85 2.40 -2.17
C ILE A 165 10.66 1.69 -2.79
N PHE A 166 9.47 1.98 -2.26
CA PHE A 166 8.20 1.51 -2.78
C PHE A 166 7.29 2.68 -3.11
N LEU A 167 6.58 2.61 -4.23
CA LEU A 167 5.63 3.61 -4.69
C LEU A 167 4.19 3.13 -4.46
N MET A 168 3.37 3.99 -3.86
CA MET A 168 1.92 3.79 -3.77
C MET A 168 1.26 4.25 -5.07
N GLN A 169 0.97 3.32 -5.99
CA GLN A 169 0.39 3.62 -7.30
C GLN A 169 -0.97 4.34 -7.19
N ALA A 170 -1.71 4.07 -6.13
CA ALA A 170 -3.02 4.68 -5.90
C ALA A 170 -2.98 6.20 -5.58
N GLY A 171 -1.80 6.77 -5.29
CA GLY A 171 -1.62 8.16 -4.86
C GLY A 171 -2.29 8.47 -3.51
N MET A 172 -2.27 9.73 -3.06
CA MET A 172 -2.78 10.10 -1.73
C MET A 172 -4.29 9.90 -1.59
N ILE A 173 -5.10 10.25 -2.59
CA ILE A 173 -6.56 10.16 -2.45
C ILE A 173 -7.01 8.70 -2.43
N GLY A 174 -6.46 7.86 -3.30
CA GLY A 174 -6.71 6.42 -3.26
C GLY A 174 -6.24 5.80 -1.95
N THR A 175 -5.08 6.22 -1.44
CA THR A 175 -4.57 5.78 -0.14
C THR A 175 -5.48 6.23 1.01
N LEU A 176 -5.97 7.47 1.03
CA LEU A 176 -6.89 7.98 2.06
C LEU A 176 -8.25 7.27 2.01
N GLN A 177 -8.76 6.97 0.82
CA GLN A 177 -9.99 6.18 0.66
C GLN A 177 -9.80 4.75 1.14
N ALA A 178 -8.67 4.11 0.83
CA ALA A 178 -8.33 2.78 1.34
C ALA A 178 -8.16 2.81 2.86
N LEU A 179 -7.48 3.82 3.41
CA LEU A 179 -7.36 4.03 4.85
C LEU A 179 -8.71 4.24 5.52
N TRP A 180 -9.69 4.86 4.87
CA TRP A 180 -11.05 4.98 5.44
C TRP A 180 -11.75 3.62 5.59
N ASP A 181 -11.56 2.71 4.63
CA ASP A 181 -12.12 1.35 4.70
C ASP A 181 -11.32 0.44 5.67
N VAL A 182 -10.03 0.72 5.89
CA VAL A 182 -9.10 -0.14 6.64
C VAL A 182 -8.84 0.31 8.08
N PHE A 183 -8.76 1.62 8.35
CA PHE A 183 -8.47 2.16 9.68
C PHE A 183 -9.47 1.72 10.76
N PRO A 184 -10.80 1.67 10.50
CA PRO A 184 -11.76 1.17 11.48
C PRO A 184 -11.48 -0.26 11.96
N LEU A 185 -10.87 -1.10 11.11
CA LEU A 185 -10.61 -2.51 11.37
C LEU A 185 -9.68 -2.73 12.56
N PHE A 186 -8.77 -1.79 12.80
CA PHE A 186 -7.77 -1.86 13.87
C PHE A 186 -8.25 -1.29 15.21
N THR A 187 -9.51 -0.86 15.29
CA THR A 187 -10.05 -0.37 16.57
C THR A 187 -10.53 -1.51 17.44
N ASN A 188 -10.05 -1.59 18.69
CA ASN A 188 -10.45 -2.63 19.64
C ASN A 188 -11.77 -2.29 20.35
N THR A 189 -12.80 -1.93 19.58
CA THR A 189 -14.12 -1.53 20.10
C THR A 189 -15.21 -2.36 19.42
N GLY A 190 -16.45 -2.28 19.92
CA GLY A 190 -17.60 -2.86 19.22
C GLY A 190 -17.85 -2.23 17.85
N TRP A 191 -17.40 -1.00 17.61
CA TRP A 191 -17.41 -0.38 16.28
C TRP A 191 -16.41 -1.04 15.34
N GLY A 192 -15.20 -1.33 15.83
CA GLY A 192 -14.19 -2.08 15.08
C GLY A 192 -14.65 -3.48 14.72
N GLU A 193 -15.23 -4.22 15.68
CA GLU A 193 -15.83 -5.54 15.43
C GLU A 193 -16.88 -5.50 14.31
N LYS A 194 -17.82 -4.55 14.38
CA LYS A 194 -18.82 -4.34 13.32
C LYS A 194 -18.19 -3.95 11.98
N SER A 195 -17.13 -3.15 12.01
CA SER A 195 -16.40 -2.74 10.81
C SER A 195 -15.69 -3.91 10.15
N ASN A 196 -15.09 -4.81 10.93
CA ASN A 196 -14.47 -6.05 10.44
C ASN A 196 -15.52 -6.95 9.76
N ILE A 197 -16.68 -7.18 10.38
CA ILE A 197 -17.77 -7.96 9.78
C ILE A 197 -18.28 -7.30 8.48
N ALA A 198 -18.49 -5.98 8.51
CA ALA A 198 -18.95 -5.23 7.34
C ALA A 198 -17.94 -5.28 6.19
N PHE A 199 -16.64 -5.22 6.49
CA PHE A 199 -15.57 -5.35 5.51
C PHE A 199 -15.60 -6.72 4.85
N LEU A 200 -15.62 -7.81 5.61
CA LEU A 200 -15.68 -9.17 5.08
C LEU A 200 -16.96 -9.41 4.25
N LYS A 201 -18.10 -8.86 4.69
CA LYS A 201 -19.35 -8.91 3.91
C LYS A 201 -19.24 -8.16 2.58
N LYS A 202 -18.65 -6.97 2.59
CA LYS A 202 -18.50 -6.11 1.40
C LYS A 202 -17.49 -6.69 0.40
N HIS A 203 -16.36 -7.19 0.88
CA HIS A 203 -15.21 -7.56 0.05
C HIS A 203 -15.11 -9.05 -0.26
N MET A 204 -15.69 -9.92 0.57
CA MET A 204 -15.70 -11.38 0.36
C MET A 204 -17.11 -11.95 0.17
N GLY A 205 -18.18 -11.17 0.40
CA GLY A 205 -19.54 -11.70 0.46
C GLY A 205 -19.78 -12.62 1.68
N ALA A 206 -18.88 -12.60 2.67
CA ALA A 206 -18.94 -13.48 3.83
C ALA A 206 -19.85 -12.94 4.94
N SER A 207 -20.67 -13.80 5.54
CA SER A 207 -21.51 -13.47 6.69
C SER A 207 -21.03 -14.20 7.94
N PHE A 208 -20.86 -13.45 9.03
CA PHE A 208 -20.51 -13.99 10.34
C PHE A 208 -21.69 -13.81 11.29
N GLU A 209 -22.30 -14.92 11.70
CA GLU A 209 -23.45 -14.93 12.60
C GLU A 209 -23.04 -15.36 14.00
N VAL A 210 -23.67 -14.73 15.00
CA VAL A 210 -23.49 -15.11 16.40
C VAL A 210 -24.15 -16.47 16.60
N ARG A 211 -23.40 -17.47 17.08
CA ARG A 211 -23.97 -18.80 17.34
C ARG A 211 -24.96 -18.72 18.53
N PRO A 212 -25.96 -19.61 18.57
CA PRO A 212 -26.90 -19.69 19.68
C PRO A 212 -26.18 -19.92 21.01
N GLN A 213 -26.66 -19.25 22.05
CA GLN A 213 -26.17 -19.41 23.43
C GLN A 213 -26.94 -20.52 24.14
N PRO A 214 -26.30 -21.35 24.98
CA PRO A 214 -24.89 -21.33 25.37
C PRO A 214 -23.97 -22.04 24.35
N TRP A 215 -22.71 -21.58 24.26
CA TRP A 215 -21.68 -22.22 23.43
C TRP A 215 -21.10 -23.40 24.18
N VAL A 216 -21.59 -24.59 23.88
CA VAL A 216 -21.03 -25.83 24.42
C VAL A 216 -20.45 -26.63 23.26
N THR A 217 -19.17 -26.98 23.37
CA THR A 217 -18.54 -27.95 22.47
C THR A 217 -18.70 -29.34 23.06
N ASN A 218 -18.89 -30.34 22.21
CA ASN A 218 -18.89 -31.76 22.62
C ASN A 218 -17.46 -32.34 22.67
N ILE A 219 -16.43 -31.53 22.43
CA ILE A 219 -15.03 -31.92 22.43
C ILE A 219 -14.46 -31.71 23.83
N SER A 220 -13.96 -32.77 24.44
CA SER A 220 -13.24 -32.74 25.71
C SER A 220 -11.74 -32.53 25.48
N VAL A 221 -11.00 -32.22 26.57
CA VAL A 221 -9.54 -32.11 26.49
C VAL A 221 -8.90 -33.43 26.06
N ASP A 222 -9.47 -34.57 26.45
CA ASP A 222 -8.94 -35.90 26.14
C ASP A 222 -9.11 -36.26 24.66
N ASP A 223 -10.06 -35.65 23.96
CA ASP A 223 -10.27 -35.84 22.53
C ASP A 223 -9.20 -35.14 21.67
N ILE A 224 -8.41 -34.24 22.27
CA ILE A 224 -7.40 -33.43 21.57
C ILE A 224 -6.05 -34.16 21.57
N HIS A 225 -5.49 -34.35 20.38
CA HIS A 225 -4.23 -35.03 20.15
C HIS A 225 -3.12 -34.08 19.67
N SER A 226 -1.87 -34.48 19.90
CA SER A 226 -0.72 -33.78 19.30
C SER A 226 -0.84 -33.79 17.78
N GLY A 227 -0.80 -32.62 17.17
CA GLY A 227 -1.00 -32.44 15.73
C GLY A 227 -2.39 -31.90 15.36
N ASP A 228 -3.35 -31.86 16.28
CA ASP A 228 -4.65 -31.26 16.01
C ASP A 228 -4.50 -29.77 15.71
N PHE A 229 -5.17 -29.33 14.64
CA PHE A 229 -5.06 -27.98 14.10
C PHE A 229 -6.26 -27.14 14.46
N LEU A 230 -6.01 -25.97 15.05
CA LEU A 230 -7.03 -24.98 15.38
C LEU A 230 -7.03 -23.88 14.31
N ALA A 231 -8.14 -23.77 13.59
CA ALA A 231 -8.41 -22.65 12.69
C ALA A 231 -9.36 -21.66 13.39
N ILE A 232 -8.87 -20.46 13.68
CA ILE A 232 -9.59 -19.47 14.47
C ILE A 232 -9.94 -18.26 13.59
N SER A 233 -11.14 -17.74 13.79
CA SER A 233 -11.62 -16.54 13.12
C SER A 233 -11.82 -15.44 14.15
N LYS A 234 -10.78 -14.63 14.36
CA LYS A 234 -10.91 -13.46 15.23
C LYS A 234 -11.42 -12.28 14.42
N ILE A 235 -12.41 -11.60 15.00
CA ILE A 235 -13.05 -10.41 14.41
C ILE A 235 -12.79 -9.17 15.28
N ARG A 236 -12.36 -9.36 16.52
CA ARG A 236 -12.15 -8.30 17.52
C ARG A 236 -10.82 -8.46 18.25
N GLY A 237 -10.24 -7.35 18.70
CA GLY A 237 -9.00 -7.33 19.46
C GLY A 237 -7.93 -6.51 18.76
N ARG A 238 -6.76 -6.37 19.42
CA ARG A 238 -5.56 -5.68 18.88
C ARG A 238 -5.15 -6.20 17.49
N TRP A 239 -5.41 -7.47 17.21
CA TRP A 239 -5.07 -8.16 15.96
C TRP A 239 -6.27 -8.43 15.04
N GLY A 240 -7.48 -8.03 15.43
CA GLY A 240 -8.71 -8.34 14.67
C GLY A 240 -8.70 -7.75 13.26
N GLY A 241 -8.11 -6.56 13.09
CA GLY A 241 -7.94 -5.94 11.77
C GLY A 241 -6.97 -6.69 10.87
N PHE A 242 -5.82 -7.12 11.39
CA PHE A 242 -4.84 -7.92 10.64
C PHE A 242 -5.46 -9.24 10.17
N GLU A 243 -6.08 -9.97 11.09
CA GLU A 243 -6.73 -11.23 10.77
C GLU A 243 -7.89 -11.07 9.77
N THR A 244 -8.58 -9.92 9.75
CA THR A 244 -9.61 -9.63 8.74
C THR A 244 -9.01 -9.40 7.36
N LEU A 245 -7.89 -8.69 7.28
CA LEU A 245 -7.17 -8.50 6.02
C LEU A 245 -6.58 -9.82 5.51
N GLU A 246 -6.05 -10.66 6.39
CA GLU A 246 -5.56 -12.00 6.04
C GLU A 246 -6.66 -12.87 5.44
N LYS A 247 -7.84 -12.93 6.07
CA LYS A 247 -9.02 -13.61 5.52
C LYS A 247 -9.36 -13.12 4.11
N TRP A 248 -9.35 -11.81 3.90
CA TRP A 248 -9.65 -11.22 2.61
C TRP A 248 -8.62 -11.58 1.53
N VAL A 249 -7.34 -11.44 1.83
CA VAL A 249 -6.26 -11.67 0.86
C VAL A 249 -6.11 -13.16 0.52
N SER A 250 -6.30 -14.04 1.50
CA SER A 250 -6.19 -15.50 1.31
C SER A 250 -7.47 -16.17 0.83
N GLY A 251 -8.62 -15.48 0.94
CA GLY A 251 -9.94 -16.07 0.69
C GLY A 251 -10.41 -17.06 1.76
N THR A 252 -9.72 -17.20 2.90
CA THR A 252 -10.15 -18.10 3.99
C THR A 252 -11.05 -17.40 5.02
N TYR A 253 -11.82 -18.18 5.77
CA TYR A 253 -12.62 -17.69 6.90
C TYR A 253 -11.84 -17.67 8.22
N ALA A 254 -10.67 -18.31 8.28
CA ALA A 254 -9.77 -18.28 9.43
C ALA A 254 -8.73 -17.18 9.26
N GLY A 255 -8.44 -16.45 10.34
CA GLY A 255 -7.36 -15.47 10.37
C GLY A 255 -6.19 -15.89 11.25
N HIS A 256 -6.34 -16.95 12.04
CA HIS A 256 -5.26 -17.43 12.90
C HIS A 256 -5.25 -18.95 12.93
N SER A 257 -4.06 -19.50 13.11
CA SER A 257 -3.86 -20.93 13.23
C SER A 257 -2.95 -21.28 14.38
N ALA A 258 -3.28 -22.36 15.09
CA ALA A 258 -2.44 -22.92 16.14
C ALA A 258 -2.47 -24.44 16.07
N ILE A 259 -1.46 -25.07 16.68
CA ILE A 259 -1.34 -26.53 16.76
C ILE A 259 -1.38 -26.98 18.22
N CYS A 260 -2.14 -28.03 18.49
CA CYS A 260 -2.18 -28.66 19.80
C CYS A 260 -1.01 -29.64 19.94
N LEU A 261 -0.33 -29.63 21.08
CA LEU A 261 0.78 -30.51 21.40
C LEU A 261 0.65 -31.01 22.83
N ARG A 262 0.96 -32.28 23.06
CA ARG A 262 1.12 -32.84 24.40
C ARG A 262 2.60 -33.02 24.72
N ASP A 263 2.99 -32.64 25.93
CA ASP A 263 4.32 -32.96 26.44
C ASP A 263 4.43 -34.42 26.90
N SER A 264 5.61 -34.80 27.40
CA SER A 264 5.88 -36.17 27.90
C SER A 264 5.03 -36.56 29.12
N GLU A 265 4.48 -35.59 29.84
CA GLU A 265 3.60 -35.81 30.99
C GLU A 265 2.11 -35.87 30.59
N GLY A 266 1.81 -35.68 29.31
CA GLY A 266 0.46 -35.71 28.75
C GLY A 266 -0.29 -34.38 28.86
N LYS A 267 0.35 -33.31 29.35
CA LYS A 267 -0.26 -31.99 29.47
C LYS A 267 -0.39 -31.35 28.08
N LEU A 268 -1.58 -30.78 27.82
CA LEU A 268 -1.91 -30.14 26.55
C LEU A 268 -1.38 -28.69 26.49
N TRP A 269 -0.76 -28.35 25.37
CA TRP A 269 -0.21 -27.06 25.00
C TRP A 269 -0.75 -26.62 23.64
N VAL A 270 -0.81 -25.30 23.44
CA VAL A 270 -1.15 -24.70 22.14
C VAL A 270 0.08 -23.96 21.63
N GLY A 271 0.66 -24.47 20.55
CA GLY A 271 1.75 -23.82 19.84
C GLY A 271 1.20 -22.86 18.79
N GLU A 272 1.55 -21.58 18.90
CA GLU A 272 1.16 -20.55 17.95
C GLU A 272 2.31 -19.57 17.68
N SER A 273 2.24 -18.87 16.54
CA SER A 273 3.13 -17.75 16.24
C SER A 273 2.45 -16.46 16.70
N GLY A 274 3.05 -15.79 17.68
CA GLY A 274 2.53 -14.55 18.27
C GLY A 274 3.66 -13.71 18.89
N HIS A 275 3.36 -12.48 19.27
CA HIS A 275 4.32 -11.65 20.01
C HIS A 275 4.67 -12.32 21.34
N GLU A 276 5.95 -12.33 21.69
CA GLU A 276 6.46 -12.95 22.91
C GLU A 276 5.68 -12.47 24.14
N ASN A 277 5.43 -13.38 25.08
CA ASN A 277 5.13 -12.94 26.44
C ASN A 277 6.39 -12.24 26.94
N GLU A 278 6.30 -10.94 27.22
CA GLU A 278 7.32 -10.26 28.02
C GLU A 278 7.49 -11.07 29.32
N GLU A 279 8.71 -11.54 29.59
CA GLU A 279 9.13 -11.97 30.93
C GLU A 279 9.21 -10.76 31.87
#